data_AF-A0A6J4VIU8-F1
#
_entry.id   AF-A0A6J4VIU8-F1
#
_cell.length_a   1.000
_cell.length_b   1.000
_cell.length_c   1.000
_cell.angle_alpha   90.00
_cell.angle_beta   90.00
_cell.angle_gamma   90.00
#
_symmetry.space_group_name_H-M   'P 1'
#
loop_
_entity.id
_entity.type
_entity.pdbx_description
1 polymer ?
#
loop_
_entity_poly.entity_id
_entity_poly.type
_entity_poly.pdbx_seq_one_letter_code
_entity_poly.pdbx_strand_id
1 'polypeptide(L)'
;MGISTASLVGSTLIKVDQEQRPSPLLDAPLADLAAPAAARRREVERALAAYNQEADGGLARNADAAMARWTDMFKGEGVDNFLYLDLGKIQLFFFTFVLVRLYALAVGDRFAVVATGPDLFRFPAFDAEMLGLLGISHAGYLTSKAAKQPGAV
;
A
#
# COMPACT_ATOMS: atom_id res chain seq x y z
N MET A 1 -1.06 3.53 -19.68
CA MET A 1 -1.24 2.07 -19.52
C MET A 1 0.03 1.30 -19.07
N GLY A 2 1.21 1.93 -18.94
CA GLY A 2 2.46 1.21 -18.60
C GLY A 2 2.92 1.25 -17.13
N ILE A 3 2.42 2.20 -16.32
CA ILE A 3 2.95 2.42 -14.95
C ILE A 3 2.17 1.59 -13.93
N SER A 4 0.82 1.56 -14.00
CA SER A 4 -0.02 0.76 -13.08
C SER A 4 0.22 -0.75 -13.13
N THR A 5 0.72 -1.29 -14.25
CA THR A 5 1.09 -2.71 -14.34
C THR A 5 2.41 -3.01 -13.65
N ALA A 6 3.43 -2.16 -13.81
CA ALA A 6 4.73 -2.31 -13.14
C ALA A 6 4.61 -2.22 -11.61
N SER A 7 3.78 -1.29 -11.15
CA SER A 7 3.34 -1.12 -9.75
C SER A 7 2.69 -2.36 -9.13
N LEU A 8 1.73 -2.92 -9.87
CA LEU A 8 0.99 -4.10 -9.47
C LEU A 8 1.92 -5.31 -9.41
N VAL A 9 2.79 -5.48 -10.42
CA VAL A 9 3.78 -6.56 -10.45
C VAL A 9 4.81 -6.39 -9.33
N GLY A 10 5.40 -5.20 -9.17
CA GLY A 10 6.41 -4.96 -8.13
C GLY A 10 5.87 -5.16 -6.71
N SER A 11 4.69 -4.61 -6.41
CA SER A 11 4.08 -4.75 -5.07
C SER A 11 3.64 -6.19 -4.78
N THR A 12 3.17 -6.94 -5.79
CA THR A 12 2.79 -8.35 -5.62
C THR A 12 4.02 -9.23 -5.42
N LEU A 13 5.12 -9.00 -6.14
CA LEU A 13 6.37 -9.74 -5.92
C LEU A 13 6.94 -9.50 -4.51
N ILE A 14 6.97 -8.24 -4.04
CA ILE A 14 7.39 -7.91 -2.67
C ILE A 14 6.47 -8.58 -1.64
N LYS A 15 5.17 -8.62 -1.90
CA LYS A 15 4.20 -9.25 -0.99
C LYS A 15 4.36 -10.76 -0.94
N VAL A 16 4.53 -11.43 -2.08
CA VAL A 16 4.76 -12.89 -2.14
C VAL A 16 6.04 -13.26 -1.39
N ASP A 17 7.10 -12.47 -1.57
CA ASP A 17 8.35 -12.66 -0.83
C ASP A 17 8.14 -12.45 0.69
N GLN A 18 7.35 -11.48 1.14
CA GLN A 18 7.03 -11.30 2.55
C GLN A 18 6.13 -12.41 3.14
N GLU A 19 5.22 -12.95 2.35
CA GLU A 19 4.33 -14.06 2.73
C GLU A 19 5.13 -15.37 2.89
N GLN A 20 6.09 -15.61 1.99
CA GLN A 20 6.97 -16.79 2.06
C GLN A 20 8.05 -16.67 3.14
N ARG A 21 8.32 -15.46 3.63
CA ARG A 21 9.32 -15.24 4.68
C ARG A 21 8.73 -15.60 6.04
N PRO A 22 9.36 -16.55 6.77
CA PRO A 22 8.97 -16.82 8.14
C PRO A 22 9.17 -15.57 8.99
N SER A 23 8.21 -15.29 9.87
CA SER A 23 8.36 -14.29 10.90
C SER A 23 9.36 -14.80 11.95
N PRO A 24 10.57 -14.21 12.07
CA PRO A 24 11.56 -14.67 13.04
C PRO A 24 11.06 -14.56 14.48
N LEU A 25 10.04 -13.72 14.72
CA LEU A 25 9.41 -13.56 16.02
C LEU A 25 8.35 -14.64 16.31
N LEU A 26 7.54 -15.02 15.32
CA LEU A 26 6.38 -15.90 15.52
C LEU A 26 6.69 -17.38 15.21
N ASP A 27 7.65 -17.66 14.34
CA ASP A 27 7.93 -19.01 13.85
C ASP A 27 9.01 -19.74 14.66
N ALA A 28 9.88 -19.01 15.37
CA ALA A 28 10.85 -19.61 16.28
C ALA A 28 10.14 -20.27 17.48
N PRO A 29 10.58 -21.43 17.99
CA PRO A 29 10.05 -21.99 19.23
C PRO A 29 10.17 -20.98 20.38
N LEU A 30 9.10 -20.77 21.14
CA LEU A 30 9.08 -19.83 22.27
C LEU A 30 10.18 -20.10 23.31
N ALA A 31 10.58 -21.37 23.45
CA ALA A 31 11.65 -21.80 24.33
C ALA A 31 13.04 -21.30 23.90
N ASP A 32 13.22 -21.04 22.60
CA ASP A 32 14.49 -20.61 22.00
C ASP A 32 14.62 -19.09 21.96
N LEU A 33 13.54 -18.36 22.29
CA LEU A 33 13.53 -16.90 22.31
C LEU A 33 14.10 -16.34 23.62
N ALA A 34 14.99 -15.36 23.51
CA ALA A 34 15.38 -14.54 24.65
C ALA A 34 14.17 -13.82 25.26
N ALA A 35 14.20 -13.55 26.57
CA ALA A 35 13.06 -12.98 27.31
C ALA A 35 12.43 -11.71 26.67
N PRO A 36 13.20 -10.75 26.12
CA PRO A 36 12.60 -9.60 25.42
C PRO A 36 11.84 -9.99 24.15
N ALA A 37 12.37 -10.92 23.36
CA ALA A 37 11.74 -11.39 22.13
C ALA A 37 10.47 -12.21 22.43
N ALA A 38 10.49 -13.05 23.47
CA ALA A 38 9.31 -13.79 23.93
C ALA A 38 8.20 -12.84 24.42
N ALA A 39 8.55 -11.75 25.12
CA ALA A 39 7.58 -10.74 25.53
C ALA A 39 6.97 -10.01 24.33
N ARG A 40 7.80 -9.63 23.34
CA ARG A 40 7.36 -9.00 22.10
C ARG A 40 6.44 -9.90 21.28
N ARG A 41 6.75 -11.19 21.18
CA ARG A 41 5.90 -12.18 20.50
C ARG A 41 4.50 -12.19 21.10
N ARG A 42 4.40 -12.31 22.44
CA ARG A 42 3.11 -12.32 23.14
C ARG A 42 2.34 -11.01 22.97
N GLU A 43 3.04 -9.88 22.85
CA GLU A 43 2.40 -8.59 22.54
C GLU A 43 1.80 -8.59 21.13
N VAL A 44 2.56 -9.05 20.14
CA VAL A 44 2.11 -9.17 18.74
C VAL A 44 0.91 -10.13 18.63
N GLU A 45 0.99 -11.31 19.24
CA GLU A 45 -0.13 -12.29 19.26
C GLU A 45 -1.40 -11.72 19.89
N ARG A 46 -1.26 -10.99 21.01
CA ARG A 46 -2.38 -10.28 21.65
C ARG A 46 -2.96 -9.20 20.75
N ALA A 47 -2.12 -8.45 20.06
CA ALA A 47 -2.56 -7.42 19.14
C ALA A 47 -3.26 -8.01 17.91
N LEU A 48 -2.73 -9.07 17.31
CA LEU A 48 -3.37 -9.78 16.20
C LEU A 48 -4.78 -10.25 16.59
N ALA A 49 -4.91 -10.92 17.74
CA ALA A 49 -6.21 -11.35 18.26
C ALA A 49 -7.17 -10.17 18.51
N ALA A 50 -6.69 -9.06 19.11
CA ALA A 50 -7.51 -7.89 19.40
C ALA A 50 -8.03 -7.18 18.13
N TYR A 51 -7.32 -7.31 17.02
CA TYR A 51 -7.68 -6.70 15.73
C TYR A 51 -8.33 -7.68 14.75
N ASN A 52 -8.65 -8.91 15.18
CA ASN A 52 -9.17 -9.99 14.32
C ASN A 52 -8.26 -10.25 13.11
N GLN A 53 -6.95 -10.26 13.36
CA GLN A 53 -5.93 -10.54 12.37
C GLN A 53 -5.14 -11.80 12.72
N GLU A 54 -4.59 -12.42 11.70
CA GLU A 54 -3.76 -13.62 11.78
C GLU A 54 -2.41 -13.33 11.14
N ALA A 55 -1.39 -14.01 11.64
CA ALA A 55 -0.08 -14.00 11.02
C ALA A 55 -0.05 -15.03 9.89
N ASP A 56 0.35 -14.57 8.70
CA ASP A 56 0.57 -15.39 7.52
C ASP A 56 1.99 -15.12 7.02
N GLY A 57 2.93 -15.94 7.50
CA GLY A 57 4.37 -15.66 7.41
C GLY A 57 4.72 -14.33 8.09
N GLY A 58 5.37 -13.44 7.35
CA GLY A 58 5.71 -12.08 7.81
C GLY A 58 4.54 -11.09 7.80
N LEU A 59 3.36 -11.46 7.31
CA LEU A 59 2.23 -10.56 7.10
C LEU A 59 1.16 -10.69 8.19
N ALA A 60 0.51 -9.58 8.51
CA ALA A 60 -0.73 -9.56 9.30
C ALA A 60 -1.92 -9.44 8.33
N ARG A 61 -2.84 -10.42 8.36
CA ARG A 61 -4.02 -10.48 7.50
C ARG A 61 -5.29 -10.47 8.34
N ASN A 62 -6.35 -9.84 7.83
CA ASN A 62 -7.67 -9.97 8.45
C ASN A 62 -8.13 -11.44 8.39
N ALA A 63 -8.65 -11.96 9.50
CA ALA A 63 -9.11 -13.35 9.60
C ALA A 63 -10.25 -13.67 8.61
N ASP A 64 -11.05 -12.66 8.23
CA ASP A 64 -12.10 -12.77 7.22
C ASP A 64 -12.17 -11.50 6.36
N ALA A 65 -12.59 -11.64 5.10
CA ALA A 65 -12.79 -10.52 4.19
C ALA A 65 -13.82 -9.50 4.71
N ALA A 66 -14.82 -9.94 5.46
CA ALA A 66 -15.82 -9.09 6.11
C ALA A 66 -15.23 -8.17 7.20
N MET A 67 -14.03 -8.50 7.71
CA MET A 67 -13.31 -7.67 8.69
C MET A 67 -12.47 -6.58 8.04
N ALA A 68 -12.42 -6.51 6.70
CA ALA A 68 -11.68 -5.48 5.98
C ALA A 68 -12.27 -4.08 6.22
N ARG A 69 -11.39 -3.14 6.58
CA ARG A 69 -11.76 -1.73 6.79
C ARG A 69 -11.07 -0.85 5.76
N TRP A 70 -11.72 0.25 5.38
CA TRP A 70 -11.11 1.28 4.52
C TRP A 70 -9.78 1.79 5.07
N THR A 71 -9.63 1.84 6.40
CA THR A 71 -8.40 2.25 7.07
C THR A 71 -7.22 1.30 6.81
N ASP A 72 -7.49 0.02 6.52
CA ASP A 72 -6.43 -0.98 6.33
C ASP A 72 -5.64 -0.72 5.05
N MET A 73 -6.23 0.01 4.08
CA MET A 73 -5.51 0.51 2.90
C MET A 73 -4.35 1.46 3.25
N PHE A 74 -4.34 2.02 4.46
CA PHE A 74 -3.33 2.98 4.91
C PHE A 74 -2.41 2.41 5.98
N LYS A 75 -2.61 1.18 6.43
CA LYS A 75 -1.79 0.55 7.48
C LYS A 75 -0.63 -0.26 6.91
N GLY A 76 0.34 -0.53 7.77
CA GLY A 76 1.35 -1.55 7.52
C GLY A 76 0.74 -2.93 7.24
N GLU A 77 1.46 -3.79 6.52
CA GLU A 77 1.02 -5.15 6.17
C GLU A 77 1.78 -6.22 6.97
N GLY A 78 2.88 -5.85 7.63
CA GLY A 78 3.74 -6.77 8.36
C GLY A 78 3.30 -6.96 9.80
N VAL A 79 3.62 -8.12 10.38
CA VAL A 79 3.36 -8.44 11.80
C VAL A 79 4.06 -7.46 12.76
N ASP A 80 5.07 -6.74 12.30
CA ASP A 80 5.82 -5.73 13.04
C ASP A 80 5.21 -4.32 12.95
N ASN A 81 4.40 -4.03 11.92
CA ASN A 81 3.95 -2.68 11.60
C ASN A 81 2.45 -2.51 11.32
N PHE A 82 1.64 -3.56 11.39
CA PHE A 82 0.20 -3.55 11.07
C PHE A 82 -0.65 -2.61 11.93
N LEU A 83 -0.19 -2.26 13.13
CA LEU A 83 -0.88 -1.31 14.02
C LEU A 83 -0.65 0.15 13.62
N TYR A 84 0.34 0.42 12.75
CA TYR A 84 0.74 1.77 12.38
C TYR A 84 0.29 2.13 10.98
N LEU A 85 0.08 3.42 10.78
CA LEU A 85 -0.15 3.98 9.46
C LEU A 85 1.14 3.94 8.64
N ASP A 86 1.02 3.48 7.40
CA ASP A 86 2.09 3.52 6.41
C ASP A 86 2.06 4.87 5.68
N LEU A 87 3.03 5.73 6.03
CA LEU A 87 3.18 7.04 5.40
C LEU A 87 3.34 6.96 3.88
N GLY A 88 3.99 5.91 3.35
CA GLY A 88 4.16 5.71 1.91
C GLY A 88 2.82 5.42 1.23
N LYS A 89 1.93 4.65 1.85
CA LYS A 89 0.57 4.41 1.33
C LYS A 89 -0.28 5.69 1.39
N ILE A 90 -0.16 6.46 2.47
CA ILE A 90 -0.86 7.76 2.60
C ILE A 90 -0.38 8.75 1.53
N GLN A 91 0.94 8.85 1.32
CA GLN A 91 1.52 9.71 0.29
C GLN A 91 1.04 9.31 -1.12
N LEU A 92 1.04 8.01 -1.44
CA LEU A 92 0.55 7.51 -2.72
C LEU A 92 -0.93 7.86 -2.93
N PHE A 93 -1.77 7.67 -1.91
CA PHE A 93 -3.17 8.03 -1.96
C PHE A 93 -3.36 9.54 -2.16
N PHE A 94 -2.60 10.38 -1.44
CA PHE A 94 -2.69 11.83 -1.57
C PHE A 94 -2.38 12.30 -3.00
N PHE A 95 -1.26 11.85 -3.58
CA PHE A 95 -0.93 12.21 -4.96
C PHE A 95 -1.95 11.68 -5.95
N THR A 96 -2.44 10.45 -5.76
CA THR A 96 -3.50 9.88 -6.59
C THR A 96 -4.78 10.72 -6.52
N PHE A 97 -5.17 11.15 -5.33
CA PHE A 97 -6.36 11.99 -5.12
C PHE A 97 -6.21 13.36 -5.80
N VAL A 98 -5.06 14.01 -5.65
CA VAL A 98 -4.77 15.29 -6.32
C VAL A 98 -4.85 15.13 -7.84
N LEU A 99 -4.24 14.09 -8.40
CA LEU A 99 -4.28 13.80 -9.83
C LEU A 99 -5.70 13.56 -10.35
N VAL A 100 -6.49 12.76 -9.64
CA VAL A 100 -7.90 12.51 -9.99
C VAL A 100 -8.69 13.81 -9.95
N ARG A 101 -8.48 14.67 -8.95
CA ARG A 101 -9.18 15.95 -8.84
C ARG A 101 -8.83 16.89 -9.98
N LEU A 102 -7.55 17.03 -10.32
CA LEU A 102 -7.10 17.87 -11.44
C LEU A 102 -7.66 17.37 -12.78
N TYR A 103 -7.65 16.05 -12.99
CA TYR A 103 -8.22 15.46 -14.19
C TYR A 103 -9.75 15.67 -14.28
N ALA A 104 -10.46 15.56 -13.16
CA ALA A 104 -11.90 15.82 -13.10
C ALA A 104 -12.23 17.28 -13.44
N LEU A 105 -11.41 18.25 -13.00
CA LEU A 105 -11.55 19.65 -13.40
C LEU A 105 -11.33 19.84 -14.90
N ALA A 106 -10.26 19.25 -15.46
CA ALA A 106 -10.00 19.30 -16.90
C ALA A 106 -11.13 18.68 -17.74
N VAL A 107 -11.75 17.61 -17.24
CA VAL A 107 -12.96 17.03 -17.85
C VAL A 107 -14.15 17.98 -17.76
N GLY A 108 -14.35 18.64 -16.62
CA GLY A 108 -15.38 19.67 -16.43
C GLY A 108 -15.24 20.82 -17.43
N ASP A 109 -14.02 21.32 -17.63
CA ASP A 109 -13.72 22.38 -18.60
C ASP A 109 -14.06 21.94 -20.04
N ARG A 110 -13.81 20.67 -20.38
CA ARG A 110 -14.20 20.11 -21.68
C ARG A 110 -15.71 20.07 -21.87
N PHE A 111 -16.48 19.72 -20.84
CA PHE A 111 -17.94 19.77 -20.91
C PHE A 111 -18.44 21.21 -21.14
N ALA A 112 -17.82 22.21 -20.51
CA ALA A 112 -18.20 23.61 -20.71
C ALA A 112 -17.94 24.11 -22.15
N VAL A 113 -16.84 23.68 -22.77
CA VAL A 113 -16.49 24.03 -24.16
C VAL A 113 -17.43 23.34 -25.16
N VAL A 114 -17.68 22.04 -24.99
CA VAL A 114 -18.59 21.28 -25.86
C VAL A 114 -20.02 21.78 -25.78
N ALA A 115 -20.47 22.22 -24.61
CA ALA A 115 -21.82 22.77 -24.43
C ALA A 115 -22.07 24.06 -25.24
N THR A 116 -21.03 24.76 -25.68
CA THR A 116 -21.13 26.07 -26.33
C THR A 116 -20.58 26.10 -27.77
N GLY A 117 -19.99 24.99 -28.25
CA GLY A 117 -19.35 24.91 -29.57
C GLY A 117 -19.76 23.68 -30.39
N PRO A 118 -19.34 23.61 -31.66
CA PRO A 118 -19.62 22.46 -32.55
C PRO A 118 -18.71 21.25 -32.28
N ASP A 119 -17.84 21.32 -31.27
CA ASP A 119 -16.81 20.32 -31.00
C ASP A 119 -17.38 19.07 -30.32
N LEU A 120 -16.86 17.90 -30.69
CA LEU A 120 -17.21 16.64 -30.03
C LEU A 120 -16.40 16.46 -28.75
N PHE A 121 -17.04 15.93 -27.71
CA PHE A 121 -16.37 15.66 -26.44
C PHE A 121 -15.21 14.67 -26.63
N ARG A 122 -14.04 15.07 -26.10
CA ARG A 122 -12.84 14.24 -26.03
C ARG A 122 -12.24 14.38 -24.64
N PHE A 123 -11.80 13.26 -24.08
CA PHE A 123 -11.10 13.24 -22.81
C PHE A 123 -9.81 14.08 -22.89
N PRO A 124 -9.47 14.86 -21.85
CA PRO A 124 -8.18 15.52 -21.76
C PRO A 124 -7.04 14.50 -21.89
N ALA A 125 -6.03 14.85 -22.69
CA ALA A 125 -4.79 14.07 -22.75
C ALA A 125 -4.02 14.22 -21.43
N PHE A 126 -3.31 13.17 -21.03
CA PHE A 126 -2.37 13.25 -19.92
C PHE A 126 -1.11 13.97 -20.40
N ASP A 127 -0.74 15.07 -19.75
CA ASP A 127 0.52 15.76 -20.02
C ASP A 127 1.72 15.06 -19.37
N ALA A 128 2.93 15.46 -19.77
CA ALA A 128 4.18 14.88 -19.30
C ALA A 128 4.42 15.11 -17.80
N GLU A 129 3.91 16.20 -17.25
CA GLU A 129 4.08 16.58 -15.84
C GLU A 129 3.24 15.70 -14.93
N MET A 130 2.01 15.41 -15.34
CA MET A 130 1.08 14.49 -14.69
C MET A 130 1.61 13.05 -14.70
N LEU A 131 2.20 12.63 -15.81
CA LEU A 131 2.90 11.35 -15.91
C LEU A 131 4.16 11.30 -15.04
N GLY A 132 4.92 12.40 -14.97
CA GLY A 132 6.09 12.53 -14.11
C GLY A 132 5.74 12.42 -12.62
N LEU A 133 4.71 13.14 -12.17
CA LEU A 133 4.24 13.11 -10.78
C LEU A 133 3.76 11.71 -10.38
N LEU A 134 3.02 11.04 -11.27
CA LEU A 134 2.57 9.66 -11.07
C LEU A 134 3.76 8.71 -10.96
N GLY A 135 4.75 8.85 -11.85
CA GLY A 135 5.97 8.04 -11.85
C GLY A 135 6.77 8.18 -10.55
N ILE A 136 7.00 9.41 -10.10
CA ILE A 136 7.75 9.70 -8.87
C ILE A 136 7.01 9.16 -7.64
N SER A 137 5.70 9.39 -7.55
CA SER A 137 4.89 8.89 -6.43
C SER A 137 4.95 7.37 -6.35
N HIS A 138 4.91 6.69 -7.50
CA HIS A 138 4.91 5.24 -7.54
C HIS A 138 6.29 4.62 -7.25
N ALA A 139 7.35 5.19 -7.83
CA ALA A 139 8.71 4.75 -7.56
C ALA A 139 9.05 4.95 -6.08
N GLY A 140 8.69 6.10 -5.50
CA GLY A 140 8.87 6.37 -4.07
C GLY A 140 8.17 5.34 -3.18
N TYR A 141 6.93 4.97 -3.51
CA TYR A 141 6.21 3.93 -2.77
C TYR A 141 6.90 2.57 -2.85
N LEU A 142 7.29 2.11 -4.04
CA LEU A 142 7.96 0.82 -4.21
C LEU A 142 9.30 0.77 -3.48
N THR A 143 10.12 1.83 -3.58
CA THR A 143 11.38 1.95 -2.85
C THR A 143 11.15 1.93 -1.34
N SER A 144 10.14 2.64 -0.83
CA SER A 144 9.80 2.61 0.59
C SER A 144 9.34 1.22 1.05
N LYS A 145 8.54 0.52 0.24
CA LYS A 145 8.08 -0.84 0.55
C LYS A 145 9.24 -1.83 0.57
N ALA A 146 10.14 -1.74 -0.41
CA ALA A 146 11.35 -2.56 -0.47
C ALA A 146 12.28 -2.29 0.72
N ALA A 147 12.51 -1.03 1.09
CA ALA A 147 13.39 -0.65 2.21
C ALA A 147 12.86 -1.09 3.59
N LYS A 148 11.53 -1.23 3.75
CA LYS A 148 10.92 -1.77 4.97
C LYS A 148 11.03 -3.29 5.09
N GLN A 149 11.60 -3.98 4.11
CA GLN A 149 12.02 -5.37 4.29
C GLN A 149 13.27 -5.39 5.19
N PRO A 150 13.23 -6.06 6.37
CA PRO A 150 14.47 -6.35 7.07
C PRO A 150 15.29 -7.33 6.22
N GLY A 151 16.41 -6.86 5.68
CA GLY A 151 17.32 -7.65 4.82
C GLY A 151 17.74 -6.99 3.49
N ALA A 152 17.21 -5.82 3.13
CA ALA A 152 17.70 -5.07 1.97
C ALA A 152 18.96 -4.26 2.35
N VAL A 153 20.13 -4.89 2.26
CA VAL A 153 21.42 -4.22 2.03
C VAL A 153 21.82 -4.46 0.59
#